data_AF-A0A9E2DSF3-F1
#
_entry.id   AF-A0A9E2DSF3-F1
#
_cell.length_a   1.000
_cell.length_b   1.000
_cell.length_c   1.000
_cell.angle_alpha   90.00
_cell.angle_beta   90.00
_cell.angle_gamma   90.00
#
_symmetry.space_group_name_H-M   'P 1'
#
loop_
_entity.id
_entity.type
_entity.pdbx_description
1 polymer ?
#
loop_
_entity_poly.entity_id
_entity_poly.type
_entity_poly.pdbx_seq_one_letter_code
_entity_poly.pdbx_strand_id
1 'polypeptide(L)' 'WMRQKRIQGSHFANLQQASQANKLVIERRIDPCMSEVFSWEDIPRAHMKMLANEHKPGNMAVLVQSPRPGLRTLEDVLEG' A
#
# COMPACT_ATOMS: atom_id res chain seq x y z
N TRP A 1 -11.38 -28.13 20.22
CA TRP A 1 -10.27 -29.10 20.17
C TRP A 1 -10.60 -30.35 19.34
N MET A 2 -11.84 -30.86 19.40
CA MET A 2 -12.26 -32.17 18.83
C MET A 2 -12.04 -32.38 17.33
N ARG A 3 -11.73 -31.32 16.56
CA ARG A 3 -11.44 -31.39 15.11
C ARG A 3 -10.01 -30.97 14.76
N GLN A 4 -9.11 -30.94 15.75
CA GLN A 4 -7.66 -30.72 15.57
C GLN A 4 -7.32 -29.52 14.68
N LYS A 5 -8.08 -28.42 14.82
CA LYS A 5 -7.80 -27.18 14.09
C LYS A 5 -6.58 -26.50 14.71
N ARG A 6 -5.71 -25.95 13.86
CA ARG A 6 -4.55 -25.14 14.27
C ARG A 6 -4.95 -23.67 14.35
N ILE A 7 -4.56 -22.99 15.43
CA ILE A 7 -4.52 -21.53 15.50
C ILE A 7 -3.06 -21.14 15.31
N GLN A 8 -2.76 -20.40 14.25
CA GLN A 8 -1.40 -20.03 13.90
C GLN A 8 -1.24 -18.51 13.94
N GLY A 9 -0.35 -18.03 14.82
CA GLY A 9 0.10 -16.66 14.78
C GLY A 9 0.92 -16.38 13.52
N SER A 10 0.80 -15.18 12.98
CA SER A 10 1.63 -14.68 11.88
C SER A 10 1.97 -13.22 12.15
N HIS A 11 3.16 -12.78 11.73
CA HIS A 11 3.58 -11.39 11.87
C HIS A 11 4.49 -11.03 10.71
N PHE A 12 4.00 -10.14 9.84
CA PHE A 12 4.70 -9.68 8.64
C PHE A 12 5.25 -10.83 7.78
N ALA A 13 6.38 -10.61 7.12
CA ALA A 13 7.05 -11.53 6.22
C ALA A 13 8.56 -11.26 6.19
N ASN A 14 9.36 -12.28 5.93
CA ASN A 14 10.78 -12.09 5.64
C ASN A 14 10.99 -11.59 4.19
N LEU A 15 12.23 -11.19 3.84
CA LEU A 15 12.55 -10.65 2.52
C LEU A 15 12.20 -11.61 1.37
N GLN A 16 12.41 -12.91 1.54
CA GLN A 16 12.11 -13.90 0.50
C GLN A 16 10.61 -13.94 0.22
N GLN A 17 9.78 -13.98 1.27
CA GLN A 17 8.32 -13.99 1.16
C GLN A 17 7.80 -12.67 0.56
N ALA A 18 8.33 -11.52 0.99
CA ALA A 18 7.97 -10.22 0.43
C ALA A 18 8.33 -10.11 -1.06
N SER A 19 9.50 -10.60 -1.46
CA SER A 19 9.94 -10.64 -2.87
C SER A 19 9.04 -11.55 -3.72
N GLN A 20 8.62 -12.69 -3.19
CA GLN A 20 7.67 -13.58 -3.86
C GLN A 20 6.30 -12.90 -4.05
N ALA A 21 5.80 -12.18 -3.05
CA ALA A 21 4.57 -11.41 -3.18
C ALA A 21 4.72 -10.28 -4.22
N ASN A 22 5.85 -9.56 -4.20
CA ASN A 22 6.12 -8.50 -5.19
C ASN A 22 6.20 -9.05 -6.62
N LYS A 23 6.75 -10.26 -6.82
CA LYS A 23 6.78 -10.93 -8.12
C LYS A 23 5.37 -11.12 -8.69
N LEU A 24 4.38 -11.45 -7.86
CA LEU A 24 2.99 -11.58 -8.30
C LEU A 24 2.38 -10.25 -8.75
N VAL A 25 2.79 -9.14 -8.16
CA VAL A 25 2.40 -7.78 -8.60
C VAL A 25 3.05 -7.46 -9.95
N ILE A 26 4.35 -7.73 -10.10
CA ILE A 26 5.09 -7.55 -11.36
C ILE A 26 4.47 -8.38 -12.49
N GLU A 27 4.09 -9.63 -12.19
CA GLU A 27 3.40 -10.54 -13.12
C GLU A 27 1.92 -10.16 -13.37
N ARG A 28 1.42 -9.06 -12.77
CA ARG A 28 0.05 -8.57 -12.86
C ARG A 28 -1.01 -9.60 -12.42
N ARG A 29 -0.65 -10.49 -11.49
CA ARG A 29 -1.56 -11.47 -10.87
C ARG A 29 -2.23 -10.92 -9.62
N ILE A 30 -1.65 -9.89 -9.02
CA ILE A 30 -2.17 -9.16 -7.85
C ILE A 30 -2.18 -7.67 -8.19
N ASP A 31 -3.29 -7.00 -7.90
CA ASP A 31 -3.42 -5.55 -8.00
C ASP A 31 -3.08 -4.88 -6.64
N PRO A 32 -2.40 -3.72 -6.63
CA PRO A 32 -2.10 -2.98 -5.40
C PRO A 32 -3.33 -2.43 -4.64
N CYS A 33 -4.49 -2.35 -5.28
CA CYS A 33 -5.76 -1.89 -4.71
C CYS A 33 -5.66 -0.51 -4.02
N MET A 34 -4.98 0.46 -4.65
CA MET A 34 -4.82 1.80 -4.10
C MET A 34 -6.14 2.58 -4.16
N SER A 35 -6.59 3.14 -3.02
CA SER A 35 -7.90 3.77 -2.89
C SER A 35 -7.88 5.28 -3.03
N GLU A 36 -6.95 5.97 -2.34
CA GLU A 36 -6.83 7.42 -2.28
C GLU A 36 -5.35 7.84 -2.19
N VAL A 37 -5.02 8.98 -2.80
CA VAL A 37 -3.67 9.58 -2.76
C VAL A 37 -3.75 10.97 -2.13
N PHE A 38 -2.87 11.25 -1.17
CA PHE A 38 -2.82 12.53 -0.46
C PHE A 38 -1.52 13.28 -0.76
N SER A 39 -1.55 14.61 -0.58
CA SER A 39 -0.37 15.46 -0.67
C SER A 39 0.56 15.26 0.53
N TRP A 40 1.78 15.80 0.47
CA TRP A 40 2.74 15.80 1.58
C TRP A 40 2.17 16.49 2.83
N GLU A 41 1.51 17.63 2.66
CA GLU A 41 0.91 18.41 3.75
C GLU A 41 -0.27 17.67 4.41
N ASP A 42 -0.90 16.76 3.67
CA ASP A 42 -2.06 15.99 4.11
C ASP A 42 -1.73 14.70 4.85
N ILE A 43 -0.45 14.37 5.04
CA ILE A 43 -0.04 13.15 5.77
C ILE A 43 -0.76 13.02 7.13
N PRO A 44 -0.84 14.06 7.99
CA PRO A 44 -1.56 13.96 9.26
C PRO A 44 -3.05 13.67 9.06
N ARG A 45 -3.69 14.32 8.07
CA ARG A 45 -5.11 14.14 7.75
C ARG A 45 -5.41 12.71 7.28
N ALA A 46 -4.55 12.14 6.44
CA ALA A 46 -4.68 10.76 5.98
C ALA A 46 -4.67 9.76 7.15
N HIS A 47 -3.78 9.97 8.13
CA HIS A 47 -3.71 9.14 9.33
C HIS A 47 -4.95 9.29 10.22
N MET A 48 -5.46 10.51 10.41
CA MET A 48 -6.70 10.75 11.17
C MET A 48 -7.91 10.08 10.51
N LYS A 49 -8.00 10.13 9.18
CA LYS A 49 -9.05 9.43 8.41
C LYS A 49 -8.99 7.91 8.60
N MET A 50 -7.79 7.34 8.66
CA MET A 50 -7.61 5.91 8.95
C MET A 50 -8.05 5.56 10.37
N LEU A 51 -7.62 6.35 11.36
CA LEU A 51 -7.97 6.18 12.77
C LEU A 51 -9.49 6.16 12.99
N ALA A 52 -10.22 7.03 12.30
CA ALA A 52 -11.67 7.11 12.35
C ALA A 52 -12.40 6.06 11.47
N ASN A 53 -11.67 5.24 10.70
CA ASN A 53 -12.22 4.30 9.70
C ASN A 53 -13.07 4.96 8.59
N GLU A 54 -12.73 6.18 8.18
CA GLU A 54 -13.48 6.93 7.15
C GLU A 54 -12.88 6.82 5.74
N HIS A 55 -11.79 6.07 5.60
CA HIS A 55 -11.10 5.85 4.33
C HIS A 55 -11.86 4.87 3.43
N LYS A 56 -11.71 5.03 2.11
CA LYS A 56 -12.30 4.09 1.15
C LYS A 56 -11.61 2.71 1.24
N PRO A 57 -12.31 1.61 0.95
CA PRO A 57 -11.70 0.28 0.88
C PRO A 57 -10.45 0.26 -0.03
N GLY A 58 -9.37 -0.34 0.45
CA GLY A 58 -8.08 -0.41 -0.24
C GLY A 58 -6.96 0.27 0.55
N ASN A 59 -5.82 0.48 -0.12
CA ASN A 59 -4.63 1.08 0.50
C ASN A 59 -4.54 2.58 0.16
N MET A 60 -4.38 3.44 1.17
CA MET A 60 -4.09 4.85 0.96
C MET A 60 -2.58 5.07 0.71
N ALA A 61 -2.24 6.10 -0.06
CA ALA A 61 -0.85 6.49 -0.34
C ALA A 61 -0.65 7.99 -0.16
N VAL A 62 0.60 8.42 0.03
CA VAL A 62 0.98 9.82 0.21
C VAL A 62 2.11 10.18 -0.76
N LEU A 63 2.05 11.39 -1.32
CA LEU A 63 3.13 11.95 -2.13
C LEU A 63 4.26 12.46 -1.24
N VAL A 64 5.51 12.25 -1.67
CA VAL A 64 6.72 12.77 -0.99
C VAL A 64 7.45 13.75 -1.89
N GLN A 65 8.22 13.26 -2.87
CA GLN A 65 8.91 14.10 -3.86
C GLN A 65 8.17 14.17 -5.20
N SER A 66 7.14 13.33 -5.40
CA SER A 66 6.34 13.37 -6.62
C SER A 66 5.34 14.53 -6.54
N PRO A 67 5.35 15.49 -7.48
CA PRO A 67 4.55 16.71 -7.38
C PRO A 67 3.03 16.49 -7.54
N ARG A 68 2.62 15.40 -8.20
CA ARG A 68 1.20 15.07 -8.42
C ARG A 68 0.98 13.56 -8.64
N PRO A 69 -0.24 13.04 -8.44
CA PRO A 69 -0.55 11.64 -8.72
C PRO A 69 -0.35 11.28 -10.21
N GLY A 70 -0.02 10.01 -10.46
CA GLY A 70 0.02 9.42 -11.80
C GLY A 70 1.37 9.47 -12.52
N LEU A 71 2.40 10.07 -11.93
CA LEU A 71 3.79 10.04 -12.42
C LEU A 71 4.41 8.67 -12.14
N ARG A 72 5.21 8.16 -13.08
CA ARG A 72 5.72 6.77 -13.05
C ARG A 72 7.23 6.66 -13.10
N THR A 73 7.92 7.64 -13.69
CA THR A 73 9.38 7.64 -13.81
C THR A 73 10.02 8.84 -13.13
N LEU A 74 11.35 8.88 -13.08
CA LEU A 74 12.08 10.04 -12.56
C LEU A 74 11.94 11.23 -13.51
N GLU A 75 11.99 10.99 -14.82
CA GLU A 75 11.83 11.99 -15.86
C GLU A 75 10.46 12.66 -15.77
N ASP A 76 9.38 11.87 -15.58
CA ASP A 76 8.02 12.38 -15.33
C ASP A 76 7.96 13.39 -14.16
N VAL A 77 8.79 13.19 -13.14
CA VAL A 77 8.86 14.02 -11.92
C VAL A 77 9.73 15.26 -12.14
N LEU A 78 10.76 15.19 -12.98
CA LEU A 78 11.65 16.32 -13.27
C LEU A 78 11.05 17.28 -14.30
N GLU A 79 10.26 16.77 -15.25
CA GLU A 79 9.66 17.55 -16.33
C GLU A 79 8.27 18.12 -15.99
N GLY A 80 7.58 17.51 -15.02
CA GLY A 80 6.20 17.81 -14.63
C GLY A 80 6.08 18.76 -13.44
#